data_AF-A0AAV9N7P4-F1
#
_entry.id   AF-A0AAV9N7P4-F1
#
_cell.length_a   1.000
_cell.length_b   1.000
_cell.length_c   1.000
_cell.angle_alpha   90.00
_cell.angle_beta   90.00
_cell.angle_gamma   90.00
#
_symmetry.space_group_name_H-M   'P 1'
#
loop_
_entity.id
_entity.type
_entity.pdbx_description
1 polymer ?
#
loop_
_entity_poly.entity_id
_entity_poly.type
_entity_poly.pdbx_seq_one_letter_code
_entity_poly.pdbx_strand_id
1 'polypeptide(L)'
;MPPKRGGGARRGRGSNAPGDPSLAEQVNLLDNFQQNIYPGVAARDMIIADLRASNWNLDAAIAAWRTRRQALLSQQAEGEPQVPANNAVSESSSSPSSPTSTASPPSTPSPPPPNRPVTVGRPIPRRNATSAPAKLILRLHMRNSRPPPRASQVTAAQSAVPFNENHEQERRDAALALRLHMEELIGEEGLISPAEAILMLNRRRWDLTQTAKEFRKLIKASRRETTLLRLARTYDQMRTPLQQEVAPPQQGTISMQQSERLAELLNITGRNDWHSLRVCLQSHNWNLVAAVSQWFTQGIPPVQAPSSVEHGGVRLNTNLHQLPMPTWDDTRSASSLEGWAIEPEEFAKPGEADSDSSSEEGTGLIKQDRKRLPGFLINASRATAKKGMRNNSLFLIEYISRGRYWYNRFEQQANLKWPGVGFPTAPHGQNPKPDQSKLVEFDWTNQRHVDWLNNWRRQNCDRVTGLKKRAEAQKWSEEELQFLYDLSAELLDKKKKESPHLPEDHFLPLRFDKDIKEDWRVRFNNRFRGTVQPGCSQPRLDREQSAIMTQRARTRAIVDRFRVKADVDYFKKIDAAKKAREDAAAEARGEKRSREHEDDNSDDGVLETDSEDEDSHKDKRARTGEDEDKE
;
A
#
# COMPACT_ATOMS: atom_id res chain seq x y z
N MET A 1 -47.38 -22.56 -37.47
CA MET A 1 -46.32 -21.54 -37.70
C MET A 1 -46.38 -20.52 -36.56
N PRO A 2 -45.33 -20.37 -35.74
CA PRO A 2 -45.31 -19.36 -34.69
C PRO A 2 -44.82 -18.00 -35.23
N PRO A 3 -45.27 -16.87 -34.66
CA PRO A 3 -44.88 -15.55 -35.15
C PRO A 3 -43.44 -15.21 -34.79
N LYS A 4 -42.72 -14.62 -35.76
CA LYS A 4 -41.36 -14.08 -35.63
C LYS A 4 -41.32 -13.05 -34.49
N ARG A 5 -40.56 -13.36 -33.43
CA ARG A 5 -40.18 -12.40 -32.39
C ARG A 5 -39.35 -11.29 -33.01
N GLY A 6 -39.87 -10.06 -32.93
CA GLY A 6 -39.19 -8.84 -33.37
C GLY A 6 -37.86 -8.65 -32.64
N GLY A 7 -36.83 -8.30 -33.41
CA GLY A 7 -35.50 -7.98 -32.91
C GLY A 7 -35.56 -6.80 -31.95
N GLY A 8 -35.27 -7.07 -30.68
CA GLY A 8 -35.11 -6.03 -29.68
C GLY A 8 -33.94 -5.13 -30.06
N ALA A 9 -34.24 -3.86 -30.34
CA ALA A 9 -33.26 -2.81 -30.50
C ALA A 9 -32.33 -2.82 -29.26
N ARG A 10 -31.08 -3.23 -29.46
CA ARG A 10 -30.01 -3.09 -28.46
C ARG A 10 -29.92 -1.60 -28.13
N ARG A 11 -30.48 -1.21 -26.98
CA ARG A 11 -30.28 0.13 -26.41
C ARG A 11 -28.78 0.41 -26.41
N GLY A 12 -28.37 1.39 -27.20
CA GLY A 12 -27.00 1.85 -27.30
C GLY A 12 -26.45 2.05 -25.90
N ARG A 13 -25.43 1.27 -25.55
CA ARG A 13 -24.68 1.38 -24.31
C ARG A 13 -24.17 2.82 -24.27
N GLY A 14 -24.63 3.60 -23.28
CA GLY A 14 -24.45 5.05 -23.22
C GLY A 14 -23.07 5.48 -23.67
N SER A 15 -23.01 6.23 -24.77
CA SER A 15 -21.80 6.89 -25.22
C SER A 15 -21.37 7.83 -24.10
N ASN A 16 -20.20 7.56 -23.50
CA ASN A 16 -19.53 8.53 -22.66
C ASN A 16 -19.45 9.87 -23.42
N ALA A 17 -19.55 10.99 -22.70
CA ALA A 17 -19.36 12.29 -23.31
C ALA A 17 -18.01 12.30 -24.06
N PRO A 18 -17.95 12.86 -25.28
CA PRO A 18 -16.71 12.90 -26.05
C PRO A 18 -15.61 13.57 -25.20
N GLY A 19 -14.56 12.80 -24.88
CA GLY A 19 -13.44 13.24 -24.03
C GLY A 19 -13.33 12.59 -22.65
N ASP A 20 -14.34 11.83 -22.19
CA ASP A 20 -14.24 11.11 -20.92
C ASP A 20 -13.27 9.91 -21.05
N PRO A 21 -12.33 9.72 -20.10
CA PRO A 21 -11.41 8.60 -20.11
C PRO A 21 -12.15 7.28 -19.88
N SER A 22 -11.51 6.17 -20.22
CA SER A 22 -12.08 4.84 -20.01
C SER A 22 -12.38 4.59 -18.53
N LEU A 23 -13.32 3.69 -18.21
CA LEU A 23 -13.67 3.38 -16.82
C LEU A 23 -12.45 2.94 -15.98
N ALA A 24 -11.51 2.21 -16.59
CA ALA A 24 -10.28 1.79 -15.92
C ALA A 24 -9.35 2.98 -15.59
N GLU A 25 -9.24 3.94 -16.51
CA GLU A 25 -8.49 5.18 -16.27
C GLU A 25 -9.17 6.07 -15.22
N GLN A 26 -10.50 6.18 -15.24
CA GLN A 26 -11.26 6.90 -14.22
C GLN A 26 -10.99 6.32 -12.82
N VAL A 27 -10.99 4.99 -12.68
CA VAL A 27 -10.67 4.32 -11.42
C VAL A 27 -9.23 4.64 -10.98
N ASN A 28 -8.26 4.63 -11.91
CA ASN A 28 -6.88 4.99 -11.60
C ASN A 28 -6.73 6.45 -11.17
N LEU A 29 -7.44 7.37 -11.82
CA LEU A 29 -7.46 8.81 -11.47
C LEU A 29 -8.03 9.01 -10.07
N LEU A 30 -9.13 8.34 -9.74
CA LEU A 30 -9.76 8.39 -8.42
C LEU A 30 -8.83 7.86 -7.33
N ASP A 31 -8.19 6.70 -7.57
CA ASP A 31 -7.24 6.10 -6.63
C ASP A 31 -6.00 6.98 -6.39
N ASN A 32 -5.49 7.65 -7.44
CA ASN A 32 -4.36 8.56 -7.30
C ASN A 32 -4.76 9.88 -6.63
N PHE A 33 -5.96 10.38 -6.90
CA PHE A 33 -6.49 11.55 -6.22
C PHE A 33 -6.58 11.29 -4.72
N GLN A 34 -7.21 10.17 -4.32
CA GLN A 34 -7.33 9.77 -2.90
C GLN A 34 -5.96 9.65 -2.21
N GLN A 35 -4.96 9.10 -2.89
CA GLN A 35 -3.60 9.00 -2.34
C GLN A 35 -2.93 10.37 -2.13
N ASN A 36 -3.21 11.35 -3.01
CA ASN A 36 -2.62 12.69 -2.94
C ASN A 36 -3.28 13.59 -1.89
N ILE A 37 -4.50 13.27 -1.47
CA ILE A 37 -5.22 14.01 -0.41
C ILE A 37 -5.11 13.33 0.96
N TYR A 38 -4.54 12.13 1.06
CA TYR A 38 -4.31 11.45 2.33
C TYR A 38 -3.50 12.37 3.28
N PRO A 39 -3.91 12.51 4.57
CA PRO A 39 -4.92 11.72 5.28
C PRO A 39 -6.38 12.22 5.19
N GLY A 40 -6.68 13.24 4.38
CA GLY A 40 -8.02 13.83 4.26
C GLY A 40 -9.10 12.86 3.74
N VAL A 41 -10.35 13.27 3.92
CA VAL A 41 -11.54 12.49 3.55
C VAL A 41 -12.25 13.17 2.39
N ALA A 42 -12.67 12.41 1.38
CA ALA A 42 -13.48 12.96 0.30
C ALA A 42 -14.47 11.92 -0.23
N ALA A 43 -15.71 12.35 -0.41
CA ALA A 43 -16.72 11.56 -1.10
C ALA A 43 -16.30 11.36 -2.57
N ARG A 44 -16.44 10.13 -3.08
CA ARG A 44 -16.05 9.79 -4.45
C ARG A 44 -16.71 10.68 -5.49
N ASP A 45 -17.98 11.01 -5.29
CA ASP A 45 -18.75 11.79 -6.25
C ASP A 45 -18.22 13.25 -6.33
N MET A 46 -17.70 13.80 -5.22
CA MET A 46 -16.99 15.09 -5.22
C MET A 46 -15.68 15.01 -5.99
N ILE A 47 -14.88 13.95 -5.77
CA ILE A 47 -13.63 13.75 -6.52
C ILE A 47 -13.90 13.63 -8.02
N ILE A 48 -14.96 12.89 -8.41
CA ILE A 48 -15.37 12.78 -9.82
C ILE A 48 -15.80 14.14 -10.37
N ALA A 49 -16.51 14.95 -9.59
CA ALA A 49 -16.90 16.30 -10.01
C ALA A 49 -15.66 17.20 -10.24
N ASP A 50 -14.68 17.17 -9.34
CA ASP A 50 -13.44 17.94 -9.48
C ASP A 50 -12.57 17.47 -10.64
N LEU A 51 -12.49 16.15 -10.85
CA LEU A 51 -11.84 15.57 -12.02
C LEU A 51 -12.54 16.01 -13.31
N ARG A 52 -13.86 15.90 -13.41
CA ARG A 52 -14.62 16.33 -14.60
C ARG A 52 -14.48 17.83 -14.87
N ALA A 53 -14.60 18.66 -13.84
CA ALA A 53 -14.44 20.11 -13.96
C ALA A 53 -13.04 20.50 -14.46
N SER A 54 -12.05 19.65 -14.19
CA SER A 54 -10.66 19.83 -14.62
C SER A 54 -10.31 19.05 -15.89
N ASN A 55 -11.31 18.62 -16.68
CA ASN A 55 -11.11 17.78 -17.87
C ASN A 55 -10.23 16.54 -17.60
N TRP A 56 -10.44 15.92 -16.44
CA TRP A 56 -9.70 14.78 -15.91
C TRP A 56 -8.19 15.02 -15.68
N ASN A 57 -7.74 16.28 -15.63
CA ASN A 57 -6.39 16.62 -15.20
C ASN A 57 -6.27 16.47 -13.66
N LEU A 58 -5.49 15.47 -13.23
CA LEU A 58 -5.33 15.13 -11.81
C LEU A 58 -4.78 16.28 -10.97
N ASP A 59 -3.73 16.96 -11.43
CA ASP A 59 -3.06 18.02 -10.67
C ASP A 59 -3.97 19.25 -10.52
N ALA A 60 -4.66 19.64 -11.60
CA ALA A 60 -5.64 20.71 -11.58
C ALA A 60 -6.82 20.39 -10.66
N ALA A 61 -7.32 19.15 -10.69
CA ALA A 61 -8.41 18.71 -9.82
C ALA A 61 -8.01 18.73 -8.34
N ILE A 62 -6.80 18.27 -8.00
CA ILE A 62 -6.27 18.32 -6.62
C ILE A 62 -6.10 19.78 -6.18
N ALA A 63 -5.57 20.65 -7.04
CA ALA A 63 -5.40 22.08 -6.73
C ALA A 63 -6.76 22.77 -6.51
N ALA A 64 -7.75 22.47 -7.35
CA ALA A 64 -9.12 22.97 -7.20
C ALA A 64 -9.76 22.49 -5.90
N TRP A 65 -9.60 21.21 -5.55
CA TRP A 65 -10.08 20.66 -4.29
C TRP A 65 -9.44 21.31 -3.07
N ARG A 66 -8.10 21.50 -3.08
CA ARG A 66 -7.39 22.18 -1.99
C ARG A 66 -7.85 23.63 -1.83
N THR A 67 -8.03 24.34 -2.94
CA THR A 67 -8.52 25.73 -2.95
C THR A 67 -9.94 25.80 -2.38
N ARG A 68 -10.83 24.91 -2.81
CA ARG A 68 -12.20 24.83 -2.27
C ARG A 68 -12.22 24.50 -0.78
N ARG A 69 -11.41 23.51 -0.35
CA ARG A 69 -11.27 23.15 1.06
C ARG A 69 -10.81 24.36 1.89
N GLN A 70 -9.78 25.06 1.46
CA GLN A 70 -9.27 26.24 2.17
C GLN A 70 -10.31 27.37 2.25
N ALA A 71 -11.06 27.62 1.17
CA ALA A 71 -12.12 28.61 1.17
C ALA A 71 -13.25 28.26 2.17
N LEU A 72 -13.65 26.98 2.24
CA LEU A 72 -14.67 26.52 3.18
C LEU A 72 -14.21 26.64 4.64
N LEU A 73 -12.94 26.31 4.92
CA LEU A 73 -12.36 26.48 6.26
C LEU A 73 -12.28 27.96 6.66
N SER A 74 -11.93 28.85 5.73
CA SER A 74 -11.89 30.30 5.98
C SER A 74 -13.27 30.86 6.29
N GLN A 75 -14.32 30.41 5.57
CA GLN A 75 -15.70 30.83 5.83
C GLN A 75 -16.22 30.34 7.19
N GLN A 76 -15.80 29.15 7.64
CA GLN A 76 -16.14 28.66 8.97
C GLN A 76 -15.50 29.52 10.07
N ALA A 77 -14.25 29.96 9.88
CA ALA A 77 -13.57 30.83 10.83
C ALA A 77 -14.21 32.23 10.95
N GLU A 78 -14.76 32.77 9.86
CA GLU A 78 -15.46 34.07 9.87
C GLU A 78 -16.87 33.99 10.47
N GLY A 79 -17.53 32.84 10.34
CA GLY A 79 -18.91 32.62 10.75
C GLY A 79 -19.11 32.35 12.24
N GLU A 80 -18.04 32.21 13.03
CA GLU A 80 -18.14 32.02 14.48
C GLU A 80 -18.28 33.40 15.14
N PRO A 81 -19.50 33.82 15.56
CA PRO A 81 -19.69 35.15 16.14
C PRO A 81 -18.84 35.23 17.39
N GLN A 82 -17.86 36.14 17.39
CA GLN A 82 -17.11 36.46 18.59
C GLN A 82 -18.12 36.85 19.67
N VAL A 83 -18.35 35.95 20.62
CA VAL A 83 -19.16 36.26 21.80
C VAL A 83 -18.42 37.41 22.47
N PRO A 84 -19.02 38.62 22.53
CA PRO A 84 -18.34 39.77 23.11
C PRO A 84 -17.96 39.39 24.53
N ALA A 85 -16.67 39.51 24.85
CA ALA A 85 -16.10 39.26 26.16
C ALA A 85 -16.62 40.29 27.18
N ASN A 86 -17.89 40.21 27.52
CA ASN A 86 -18.53 41.04 28.53
C ASN A 86 -18.62 40.25 29.83
N ASN A 87 -17.58 40.44 30.67
CA ASN A 87 -17.65 40.66 32.12
C ASN A 87 -16.31 40.26 32.76
N ALA A 88 -15.29 41.10 32.56
CA ALA A 88 -14.17 41.16 33.47
C ALA A 88 -14.65 41.85 34.77
N VAL A 89 -14.99 41.04 35.77
CA VAL A 89 -15.08 41.52 37.15
C VAL A 89 -13.66 41.88 37.58
N SER A 90 -13.50 43.15 37.91
CA SER A 90 -12.28 43.73 38.44
C SER A 90 -12.02 43.17 39.84
N GLU A 91 -10.90 42.48 40.03
CA GLU A 91 -10.28 42.36 41.35
C GLU A 91 -8.82 42.82 41.26
N SER A 92 -8.56 43.82 42.09
CA SER A 92 -7.36 44.64 42.20
C SER A 92 -6.35 44.06 43.19
N SER A 93 -5.07 44.35 42.95
CA SER A 93 -3.94 44.41 43.89
C SER A 93 -3.45 43.05 44.46
N SER A 94 -2.16 42.74 44.58
CA SER A 94 -1.00 43.58 44.89
C SER A 94 0.32 42.84 44.58
N SER A 95 1.32 43.56 44.08
CA SER A 95 2.76 43.18 44.12
C SER A 95 3.30 43.26 45.57
N PRO A 96 4.48 42.69 45.90
CA PRO A 96 5.71 43.49 45.69
C PRO A 96 7.04 42.72 45.42
N SER A 97 7.94 43.45 44.76
CA SER A 97 9.41 43.56 44.93
C SER A 97 10.35 42.34 44.87
N SER A 98 11.29 42.43 43.92
CA SER A 98 12.62 41.79 43.91
C SER A 98 13.55 42.33 45.00
N PRO A 99 14.65 41.61 45.31
CA PRO A 99 15.94 42.22 44.97
C PRO A 99 16.99 41.24 44.40
N THR A 100 17.94 41.86 43.71
CA THR A 100 19.15 41.36 43.05
C THR A 100 20.22 40.88 44.04
N SER A 101 20.98 39.82 43.73
CA SER A 101 22.47 39.77 43.79
C SER A 101 23.10 38.36 43.69
N THR A 102 23.94 38.21 42.64
CA THR A 102 25.36 37.76 42.64
C THR A 102 25.80 36.33 43.04
N ALA A 103 26.51 35.69 42.08
CA ALA A 103 27.67 34.76 42.15
C ALA A 103 27.57 33.32 42.75
N SER A 104 28.08 32.36 41.96
CA SER A 104 28.37 30.92 42.19
C SER A 104 29.54 30.67 43.20
N PRO A 105 30.01 29.43 43.56
CA PRO A 105 29.86 28.09 42.95
C PRO A 105 29.73 26.90 43.98
N PRO A 106 30.23 25.67 43.73
CA PRO A 106 29.44 24.42 43.63
C PRO A 106 29.51 23.50 44.88
N SER A 107 28.55 22.58 45.02
CA SER A 107 28.66 21.47 45.98
C SER A 107 27.94 20.20 45.48
N THR A 108 28.67 19.11 45.68
CA THR A 108 28.51 17.70 45.30
C THR A 108 27.32 16.98 45.98
N PRO A 109 27.00 15.73 45.58
CA PRO A 109 25.67 15.13 45.69
C PRO A 109 25.42 14.42 47.02
N SER A 110 24.14 14.38 47.42
CA SER A 110 23.65 13.55 48.52
C SER A 110 22.58 12.54 48.04
N PRO A 111 22.47 11.37 48.72
CA PRO A 111 21.91 10.12 48.20
C PRO A 111 20.38 10.00 48.39
N PRO A 112 19.73 8.98 47.78
CA PRO A 112 18.27 8.85 47.78
C PRO A 112 17.73 8.30 49.12
N PRO A 113 16.51 8.69 49.53
CA PRO A 113 15.85 8.10 50.70
C PRO A 113 15.19 6.74 50.38
N PRO A 114 15.04 5.85 51.39
CA PRO A 114 14.63 4.47 51.21
C PRO A 114 13.11 4.25 51.22
N ASN A 115 12.74 3.14 50.59
CA ASN A 115 11.45 2.47 50.56
C ASN A 115 10.72 2.45 51.92
N ARG A 116 9.43 2.76 51.91
CA ARG A 116 8.47 2.39 52.96
C ARG A 116 7.33 1.53 52.40
N PRO A 117 6.84 0.55 53.18
CA PRO A 117 5.92 -0.49 52.72
C PRO A 117 4.46 -0.01 52.69
N VAL A 118 3.71 -0.56 51.74
CA VAL A 118 2.27 -0.37 51.54
C VAL A 118 1.48 -1.01 52.69
N THR A 119 0.73 -0.18 53.41
CA THR A 119 -0.25 -0.60 54.41
C THR A 119 -1.61 -0.87 53.75
N VAL A 120 -2.16 -2.05 54.02
CA VAL A 120 -3.51 -2.49 53.68
C VAL A 120 -4.52 -1.83 54.62
N GLY A 121 -5.59 -1.22 54.10
CA GLY A 121 -6.78 -0.98 54.92
C GLY A 121 -7.77 0.11 54.47
N ARG A 122 -8.90 -0.37 53.91
CA ARG A 122 -10.28 0.08 54.21
C ARG A 122 -10.88 1.34 53.53
N PRO A 123 -12.24 1.44 53.47
CA PRO A 123 -12.96 1.73 52.23
C PRO A 123 -13.55 3.15 52.17
N ILE A 124 -13.78 3.61 50.95
CA ILE A 124 -14.34 4.92 50.62
C ILE A 124 -15.85 4.96 50.95
N PRO A 125 -16.36 6.02 51.59
CA PRO A 125 -17.78 6.19 51.84
C PRO A 125 -18.53 6.67 50.60
N ARG A 126 -19.69 6.06 50.35
CA ARG A 126 -20.72 6.54 49.43
C ARG A 126 -21.17 7.94 49.84
N ARG A 127 -21.06 8.92 48.93
CA ARG A 127 -21.77 10.20 49.00
C ARG A 127 -22.82 10.26 47.89
N ASN A 128 -24.08 10.24 48.30
CA ASN A 128 -25.21 10.70 47.51
C ASN A 128 -25.12 12.23 47.40
N ALA A 129 -25.22 12.75 46.18
CA ALA A 129 -25.54 14.14 45.93
C ALA A 129 -26.46 14.22 44.71
N THR A 130 -27.75 14.38 45.00
CA THR A 130 -28.77 14.90 44.12
C THR A 130 -28.46 16.36 43.78
N SER A 131 -28.13 16.64 42.53
CA SER A 131 -28.24 18.01 41.98
C SER A 131 -28.84 17.95 40.59
N ALA A 132 -29.96 18.66 40.43
CA ALA A 132 -30.72 18.80 39.20
C ALA A 132 -29.88 19.35 38.04
N PRO A 133 -30.12 18.91 36.79
CA PRO A 133 -29.47 19.51 35.64
C PRO A 133 -30.19 20.81 35.22
N ALA A 134 -29.44 21.91 35.25
CA ALA A 134 -29.80 23.13 34.55
C ALA A 134 -29.87 22.85 33.04
N LYS A 135 -31.07 23.00 32.46
CA LYS A 135 -31.30 22.95 31.02
C LYS A 135 -30.65 24.17 30.36
N LEU A 136 -29.46 23.99 29.78
CA LEU A 136 -28.92 24.93 28.81
C LEU A 136 -29.45 24.53 27.43
N ILE A 137 -30.50 25.24 27.01
CA ILE A 137 -31.18 25.06 25.73
C ILE A 137 -30.29 25.64 24.61
N LEU A 138 -29.70 24.79 23.79
CA LEU A 138 -29.14 25.17 22.49
C LEU A 138 -30.30 25.30 21.49
N ARG A 139 -30.83 26.53 21.38
CA ARG A 139 -31.84 26.93 20.40
C ARG A 139 -31.19 26.99 19.01
N LEU A 140 -31.17 25.86 18.30
CA LEU A 140 -31.15 25.86 16.84
C LEU A 140 -32.51 26.38 16.35
N HIS A 141 -32.49 27.48 15.61
CA HIS A 141 -33.66 28.11 15.03
C HIS A 141 -34.34 27.18 14.02
N MET A 142 -35.36 26.45 14.47
CA MET A 142 -36.35 25.78 13.64
C MET A 142 -37.71 26.44 13.87
N ARG A 143 -38.01 27.48 13.08
CA ARG A 143 -39.38 27.97 12.88
C ARG A 143 -39.48 28.74 11.56
N ASN A 144 -39.80 28.03 10.49
CA ASN A 144 -40.92 28.37 9.61
C ASN A 144 -41.24 27.16 8.73
N SER A 145 -42.46 26.68 8.89
CA SER A 145 -43.06 25.53 8.22
C SER A 145 -43.07 25.75 6.71
N ARG A 146 -42.08 25.18 6.01
CA ARG A 146 -42.12 24.93 4.57
C ARG A 146 -42.45 23.44 4.38
N PRO A 147 -43.37 23.06 3.47
CA PRO A 147 -43.63 21.65 3.19
C PRO A 147 -42.31 20.94 2.84
N PRO A 148 -42.16 19.67 3.24
CA PRO A 148 -40.93 18.92 2.97
C PRO A 148 -40.65 18.96 1.47
N PRO A 149 -39.41 19.31 1.06
CA PRO A 149 -39.05 19.25 -0.35
C PRO A 149 -39.29 17.81 -0.84
N ARG A 150 -39.90 17.69 -2.02
CA ARG A 150 -40.12 16.41 -2.70
C ARG A 150 -38.84 15.59 -2.64
N ALA A 151 -38.96 14.28 -2.35
CA ALA A 151 -37.88 13.29 -2.23
C ALA A 151 -36.89 13.22 -3.41
N SER A 152 -37.13 13.98 -4.48
CA SER A 152 -36.26 14.13 -5.65
C SER A 152 -35.21 15.23 -5.54
N GLN A 153 -35.30 16.15 -4.56
CA GLN A 153 -34.32 17.25 -4.37
C GLN A 153 -33.33 17.03 -3.21
N VAL A 154 -33.54 16.00 -2.38
CA VAL A 154 -32.65 15.62 -1.25
C VAL A 154 -31.46 14.77 -1.73
N THR A 155 -31.39 14.42 -3.02
CA THR A 155 -30.32 13.59 -3.56
C THR A 155 -28.95 14.28 -3.66
N ALA A 156 -28.89 15.61 -3.61
CA ALA A 156 -27.64 16.39 -3.68
C ALA A 156 -27.13 16.86 -2.31
N ALA A 157 -27.97 16.89 -1.27
CA ALA A 157 -27.59 17.18 0.11
C ALA A 157 -27.07 15.94 0.86
N GLN A 158 -26.80 14.86 0.13
CA GLN A 158 -26.23 13.62 0.66
C GLN A 158 -24.82 13.88 1.19
N SER A 159 -24.71 13.94 2.52
CA SER A 159 -23.51 13.63 3.31
C SER A 159 -22.22 14.36 2.92
N ALA A 160 -22.29 15.69 2.81
CA ALA A 160 -21.07 16.51 2.84
C ALA A 160 -20.45 16.42 4.24
N VAL A 161 -19.39 15.63 4.39
CA VAL A 161 -18.53 15.68 5.57
C VAL A 161 -17.99 17.10 5.66
N PRO A 162 -18.21 17.83 6.76
CA PRO A 162 -17.64 19.16 6.89
C PRO A 162 -16.13 19.05 6.80
N PHE A 163 -15.50 19.91 5.99
CA PHE A 163 -14.06 20.01 6.03
C PHE A 163 -13.65 20.53 7.41
N ASN A 164 -12.60 19.94 7.95
CA ASN A 164 -12.00 20.36 9.21
C ASN A 164 -10.50 20.58 8.97
N GLU A 165 -9.90 21.57 9.64
CA GLU A 165 -8.45 21.77 9.62
C GLU A 165 -7.73 20.52 10.17
N ASN A 166 -8.34 19.93 11.19
CA ASN A 166 -7.90 18.69 11.81
C ASN A 166 -8.43 17.46 11.06
N HIS A 167 -7.52 16.73 10.42
CA HIS A 167 -7.84 15.50 9.68
C HIS A 167 -8.38 14.36 10.56
N GLU A 168 -8.03 14.29 11.85
CA GLU A 168 -8.65 13.30 12.74
C GLU A 168 -10.12 13.62 12.97
N GLN A 169 -10.43 14.90 13.21
CA GLN A 169 -11.82 15.31 13.37
C GLN A 169 -12.61 15.11 12.08
N GLU A 170 -12.05 15.44 10.92
CA GLU A 170 -12.64 15.17 9.60
C GLU A 170 -13.00 13.67 9.43
N ARG A 171 -12.17 12.76 9.93
CA ARG A 171 -12.43 11.32 9.92
C ARG A 171 -13.50 10.88 10.90
N ARG A 172 -13.55 11.47 12.10
CA ARG A 172 -14.65 11.25 13.05
C ARG A 172 -15.98 11.73 12.48
N ASP A 173 -15.97 12.90 11.84
CA ASP A 173 -17.14 13.48 11.18
C ASP A 173 -17.59 12.60 9.99
N ALA A 174 -16.66 12.00 9.26
CA ALA A 174 -16.96 11.02 8.22
C ALA A 174 -17.63 9.76 8.77
N ALA A 175 -17.19 9.26 9.93
CA ALA A 175 -17.85 8.14 10.60
C ALA A 175 -19.27 8.52 11.06
N LEU A 176 -19.45 9.72 11.63
CA LEU A 176 -20.77 10.23 12.00
C LEU A 176 -21.70 10.39 10.79
N ALA A 177 -21.19 10.97 9.69
CA ALA A 177 -21.94 11.11 8.45
C ALA A 177 -22.34 9.75 7.87
N LEU A 178 -21.47 8.74 7.98
CA LEU A 178 -21.80 7.38 7.59
C LEU A 178 -22.94 6.80 8.45
N ARG A 179 -22.88 6.96 9.78
CA ARG A 179 -23.95 6.52 10.70
C ARG A 179 -25.28 7.16 10.35
N LEU A 180 -25.34 8.49 10.30
CA LEU A 180 -26.57 9.23 10.01
C LEU A 180 -27.17 8.82 8.67
N HIS A 181 -26.33 8.63 7.65
CA HIS A 181 -26.76 8.15 6.34
C HIS A 181 -27.32 6.72 6.37
N MET A 182 -26.81 5.86 7.26
CA MET A 182 -27.33 4.50 7.44
C MET A 182 -28.68 4.52 8.18
N GLU A 183 -28.80 5.33 9.23
CA GLU A 183 -30.03 5.51 10.00
C GLU A 183 -31.14 6.08 9.12
N GLU A 184 -30.84 7.06 8.27
CA GLU A 184 -31.80 7.61 7.29
C GLU A 184 -32.31 6.52 6.33
N LEU A 185 -31.45 5.60 5.91
CA LEU A 185 -31.81 4.56 4.94
C LEU A 185 -32.62 3.41 5.54
N ILE A 186 -32.38 3.07 6.81
CA ILE A 186 -32.99 1.91 7.47
C ILE A 186 -34.17 2.35 8.35
N GLY A 187 -34.13 3.55 8.93
CA GLY A 187 -35.10 4.04 9.89
C GLY A 187 -34.90 3.53 11.32
N GLU A 188 -33.72 2.98 11.64
CA GLU A 188 -33.35 2.48 12.98
C GLU A 188 -32.12 3.25 13.48
N GLU A 189 -32.12 3.65 14.74
CA GLU A 189 -30.97 4.27 15.42
C GLU A 189 -30.02 3.21 16.01
N GLY A 190 -28.76 3.55 16.24
CA GLY A 190 -27.83 2.65 16.94
C GLY A 190 -27.48 1.40 16.14
N LEU A 191 -27.43 1.53 14.81
CA LEU A 191 -27.17 0.42 13.89
C LEU A 191 -25.72 -0.03 13.82
N ILE A 192 -24.78 0.87 14.08
CA ILE A 192 -23.37 0.63 13.90
C ILE A 192 -22.61 1.25 15.07
N SER A 193 -21.59 0.56 15.56
CA SER A 193 -20.70 1.11 16.58
C SER A 193 -19.72 2.11 15.94
N PRO A 194 -19.07 2.99 16.74
CA PRO A 194 -18.07 3.89 16.20
C PRO A 194 -16.91 3.15 15.53
N ALA A 195 -16.39 2.10 16.17
CA ALA A 195 -15.27 1.35 15.61
C ALA A 195 -15.65 0.62 14.32
N GLU A 196 -16.85 0.04 14.25
CA GLU A 196 -17.35 -0.59 13.02
C GLU A 196 -17.39 0.41 11.85
N ALA A 197 -17.95 1.60 12.06
CA ALA A 197 -18.02 2.65 11.04
C ALA A 197 -16.61 3.06 10.57
N ILE A 198 -15.69 3.27 11.51
CA ILE A 198 -14.30 3.62 11.23
C ILE A 198 -13.57 2.54 10.44
N LEU A 199 -13.72 1.27 10.85
CA LEU A 199 -13.05 0.14 10.19
C LEU A 199 -13.60 -0.10 8.78
N MET A 200 -14.90 0.13 8.57
CA MET A 200 -15.52 0.12 7.24
C MET A 200 -14.94 1.22 6.34
N LEU A 201 -14.84 2.45 6.86
CA LEU A 201 -14.25 3.57 6.14
C LEU A 201 -12.77 3.33 5.82
N ASN A 202 -11.97 2.89 6.79
CA ASN A 202 -10.55 2.59 6.61
C ASN A 202 -10.33 1.55 5.49
N ARG A 203 -11.12 0.46 5.48
CA ARG A 203 -11.07 -0.57 4.43
C ARG A 203 -11.37 -0.01 3.03
N ARG A 204 -12.16 1.05 2.95
CA ARG A 204 -12.50 1.77 1.71
C ARG A 204 -11.71 3.05 1.53
N ARG A 205 -10.55 3.17 2.18
CA ARG A 205 -9.65 4.36 2.07
C ARG A 205 -10.39 5.67 2.35
N TRP A 206 -11.32 5.64 3.30
CA TRP A 206 -12.15 6.77 3.68
C TRP A 206 -13.07 7.29 2.54
N ASP A 207 -13.41 6.44 1.56
CA ASP A 207 -14.42 6.73 0.53
C ASP A 207 -15.82 6.51 1.09
N LEU A 208 -16.46 7.59 1.57
CA LEU A 208 -17.80 7.56 2.16
C LEU A 208 -18.84 6.98 1.19
N THR A 209 -18.79 7.40 -0.09
CA THR A 209 -19.74 6.98 -1.12
C THR A 209 -19.64 5.47 -1.37
N GLN A 210 -18.42 4.94 -1.50
CA GLN A 210 -18.20 3.52 -1.71
C GLN A 210 -18.61 2.70 -0.48
N THR A 211 -18.31 3.19 0.71
CA THR A 211 -18.67 2.55 1.99
C THR A 211 -20.19 2.46 2.13
N ALA A 212 -20.90 3.57 1.90
CA ALA A 212 -22.37 3.60 1.90
C ALA A 212 -22.99 2.71 0.81
N LYS A 213 -22.41 2.69 -0.41
CA LYS A 213 -22.87 1.80 -1.51
C LYS A 213 -22.69 0.33 -1.16
N GLU A 214 -21.57 -0.05 -0.54
CA GLU A 214 -21.35 -1.41 -0.06
C GLU A 214 -22.39 -1.76 1.00
N PHE A 215 -22.57 -0.92 2.02
CA PHE A 215 -23.56 -1.14 3.07
C PHE A 215 -24.99 -1.31 2.53
N ARG A 216 -25.44 -0.43 1.62
CA ARG A 216 -26.75 -0.54 0.96
C ARG A 216 -26.98 -1.88 0.27
N LYS A 217 -25.96 -2.39 -0.43
CA LYS A 217 -26.06 -3.70 -1.11
C LYS A 217 -26.27 -4.84 -0.10
N LEU A 218 -25.76 -4.68 1.11
CA LEU A 218 -25.80 -5.70 2.16
C LEU A 218 -27.12 -5.69 2.91
N ILE A 219 -27.66 -4.51 3.22
CA ILE A 219 -29.02 -4.36 3.75
C ILE A 219 -30.02 -5.03 2.81
N LYS A 220 -29.95 -4.68 1.51
CA LYS A 220 -30.86 -5.25 0.49
C LYS A 220 -30.76 -6.76 0.34
N ALA A 221 -29.62 -7.35 0.68
CA ALA A 221 -29.42 -8.78 0.63
C ALA A 221 -29.93 -9.49 1.90
N SER A 222 -30.50 -8.78 2.88
CA SER A 222 -30.80 -9.27 4.23
C SER A 222 -29.60 -9.96 4.90
N ARG A 223 -28.39 -9.54 4.51
CA ARG A 223 -27.10 -10.15 4.86
C ARG A 223 -26.23 -9.16 5.61
N ARG A 224 -26.80 -8.45 6.58
CA ARG A 224 -26.06 -7.57 7.51
C ARG A 224 -24.90 -8.35 8.15
N GLU A 225 -25.20 -9.60 8.52
CA GLU A 225 -24.23 -10.56 9.05
C GLU A 225 -23.01 -10.69 8.14
N THR A 226 -23.12 -10.73 6.81
CA THR A 226 -21.97 -10.98 5.93
C THR A 226 -20.86 -9.91 5.97
N THR A 227 -21.17 -8.65 6.27
CA THR A 227 -20.12 -7.61 6.35
C THR A 227 -19.60 -7.40 7.75
N LEU A 228 -20.47 -7.52 8.75
CA LEU A 228 -19.98 -7.70 10.12
C LEU A 228 -19.06 -8.92 10.17
N LEU A 229 -19.40 -10.04 9.53
CA LEU A 229 -18.56 -11.22 9.35
C LEU A 229 -17.25 -10.94 8.59
N ARG A 230 -17.25 -10.04 7.60
CA ARG A 230 -16.01 -9.66 6.90
C ARG A 230 -15.12 -8.76 7.74
N LEU A 231 -15.71 -7.89 8.56
CA LEU A 231 -14.99 -7.09 9.55
C LEU A 231 -14.48 -8.01 10.66
N ALA A 232 -15.33 -8.87 11.20
CA ALA A 232 -15.07 -9.97 12.13
C ALA A 232 -13.82 -10.75 11.71
N ARG A 233 -13.85 -11.37 10.53
CA ARG A 233 -12.71 -12.13 10.00
C ARG A 233 -11.40 -11.36 9.95
N THR A 234 -11.44 -10.04 9.75
CA THR A 234 -10.23 -9.22 9.62
C THR A 234 -9.77 -8.65 10.97
N TYR A 235 -10.71 -8.21 11.80
CA TYR A 235 -10.47 -7.38 12.98
C TYR A 235 -10.84 -8.05 14.32
N ASP A 236 -11.55 -9.18 14.35
CA ASP A 236 -11.74 -9.96 15.60
C ASP A 236 -10.39 -10.38 16.18
N GLN A 237 -9.49 -10.87 15.32
CA GLN A 237 -8.12 -11.17 15.72
C GLN A 237 -7.36 -9.95 16.26
N MET A 238 -7.84 -8.72 15.97
CA MET A 238 -7.25 -7.48 16.45
C MET A 238 -7.93 -6.93 17.72
N ARG A 239 -9.06 -7.54 18.15
CA ARG A 239 -9.72 -7.29 19.44
C ARG A 239 -9.05 -8.04 20.57
N THR A 240 -8.62 -9.28 20.33
CA THR A 240 -8.03 -10.12 21.37
C THR A 240 -6.77 -9.47 21.95
N PRO A 241 -6.70 -9.23 23.27
CA PRO A 241 -5.49 -8.73 23.92
C PRO A 241 -4.28 -9.61 23.60
N LEU A 242 -3.14 -8.99 23.28
CA LEU A 242 -1.89 -9.73 23.11
C LEU A 242 -1.27 -9.94 24.49
N GLN A 243 -1.27 -11.19 24.97
CA GLN A 243 -0.58 -11.54 26.21
C GLN A 243 0.92 -11.26 26.07
N GLN A 244 1.51 -10.60 27.07
CA GLN A 244 2.94 -10.24 27.04
C GLN A 244 3.84 -11.38 27.56
N GLU A 245 3.29 -12.28 28.39
CA GLU A 245 4.00 -13.41 28.99
C GLU A 245 3.85 -14.65 28.13
N VAL A 246 4.66 -14.77 27.08
CA VAL A 246 4.57 -15.91 26.17
C VAL A 246 5.96 -16.46 25.87
N ALA A 247 6.05 -17.79 25.76
CA ALA A 247 7.28 -18.51 25.48
C ALA A 247 8.03 -17.94 24.24
N PRO A 248 9.38 -18.01 24.21
CA PRO A 248 10.23 -17.44 23.16
C PRO A 248 9.79 -17.67 21.70
N PRO A 249 9.31 -18.87 21.28
CA PRO A 249 8.93 -19.09 19.87
C PRO A 249 7.72 -18.24 19.43
N GLN A 250 6.84 -17.84 20.34
CA GLN A 250 5.65 -17.05 20.00
C GLN A 250 5.93 -15.54 20.02
N GLN A 251 7.06 -15.11 20.59
CA GLN A 251 7.44 -13.69 20.69
C GLN A 251 7.57 -13.01 19.31
N GLY A 252 8.01 -13.76 18.29
CA GLY A 252 8.04 -13.30 16.90
C GLY A 252 6.66 -12.99 16.33
N THR A 253 5.68 -13.87 16.57
CA THR A 253 4.29 -13.69 16.13
C THR A 253 3.62 -12.53 16.84
N ILE A 254 3.84 -12.38 18.15
CA ILE A 254 3.29 -11.26 18.93
C ILE A 254 3.86 -9.93 18.43
N SER A 255 5.18 -9.83 18.24
CA SER A 255 5.83 -8.63 17.70
C SER A 255 5.28 -8.24 16.31
N MET A 256 4.96 -9.24 15.49
CA MET A 256 4.34 -9.05 14.19
C MET A 256 2.91 -8.50 14.33
N GLN A 257 2.06 -9.10 15.17
CA GLN A 257 0.70 -8.61 15.43
C GLN A 257 0.68 -7.20 16.04
N GLN A 258 1.62 -6.89 16.94
CA GLN A 258 1.80 -5.53 17.46
C GLN A 258 2.12 -4.53 16.34
N SER A 259 3.02 -4.91 15.43
CA SER A 259 3.40 -4.08 14.28
C SER A 259 2.22 -3.84 13.32
N GLU A 260 1.40 -4.87 13.09
CA GLU A 260 0.17 -4.80 12.29
C GLU A 260 -0.84 -3.81 12.88
N ARG A 261 -1.18 -3.99 14.16
CA ARG A 261 -2.17 -3.16 14.84
C ARG A 261 -1.72 -1.69 14.91
N LEU A 262 -0.42 -1.42 15.10
CA LEU A 262 0.12 -0.06 15.04
C LEU A 262 0.02 0.56 13.65
N ALA A 263 0.36 -0.20 12.60
CA ALA A 263 0.24 0.28 11.22
C ALA A 263 -1.23 0.59 10.85
N GLU A 264 -2.17 -0.25 11.29
CA GLU A 264 -3.60 0.01 11.09
C GLU A 264 -4.09 1.21 11.88
N LEU A 265 -3.70 1.38 13.15
CA LEU A 265 -4.10 2.56 13.92
C LEU A 265 -3.54 3.86 13.31
N LEU A 266 -2.33 3.84 12.77
CA LEU A 266 -1.77 4.94 11.98
C LEU A 266 -2.60 5.23 10.72
N ASN A 267 -3.03 4.19 10.00
CA ASN A 267 -3.87 4.34 8.82
C ASN A 267 -5.25 4.90 9.16
N ILE A 268 -5.82 4.51 10.29
CA ILE A 268 -7.13 4.94 10.80
C ILE A 268 -7.11 6.38 11.29
N THR A 269 -6.10 6.77 12.05
CA THR A 269 -6.01 8.14 12.59
C THR A 269 -5.46 9.12 11.56
N GLY A 270 -4.61 8.67 10.64
CA GLY A 270 -3.95 9.53 9.66
C GLY A 270 -2.83 10.37 10.28
N ARG A 271 -2.48 10.04 11.52
CA ARG A 271 -1.66 10.84 12.41
C ARG A 271 -0.17 10.75 12.10
N ASN A 272 0.56 11.75 12.56
CA ASN A 272 2.00 11.85 12.36
C ASN A 272 2.83 11.25 13.52
N ASP A 273 2.30 11.15 14.74
CA ASP A 273 3.00 10.68 15.95
C ASP A 273 2.77 9.18 16.23
N TRP A 274 3.52 8.33 15.53
CA TRP A 274 3.39 6.88 15.71
C TRP A 274 3.67 6.41 17.14
N HIS A 275 4.46 7.16 17.92
CA HIS A 275 4.81 6.78 19.29
C HIS A 275 3.61 6.88 20.24
N SER A 276 2.84 7.97 20.20
CA SER A 276 1.66 8.14 21.05
C SER A 276 0.61 7.06 20.77
N LEU A 277 0.42 6.71 19.49
CA LEU A 277 -0.48 5.63 19.08
C LEU A 277 -0.02 4.27 19.61
N ARG A 278 1.30 4.02 19.63
CA ARG A 278 1.87 2.82 20.24
C ARG A 278 1.59 2.78 21.74
N VAL A 279 1.74 3.88 22.47
CA VAL A 279 1.46 3.96 23.91
C VAL A 279 -0.03 3.68 24.19
N CYS A 280 -0.92 4.25 23.39
CA CYS A 280 -2.37 3.97 23.46
C CYS A 280 -2.68 2.48 23.23
N LEU A 281 -2.05 1.85 22.22
CA LEU A 281 -2.21 0.41 22.01
C LEU A 281 -1.70 -0.39 23.21
N GLN A 282 -0.54 -0.03 23.77
CA GLN A 282 0.01 -0.70 24.95
C GLN A 282 -0.92 -0.62 26.16
N SER A 283 -1.54 0.54 26.42
CA SER A 283 -2.49 0.70 27.52
C SER A 283 -3.77 -0.12 27.34
N HIS A 284 -4.08 -0.52 26.10
CA HIS A 284 -5.20 -1.39 25.75
C HIS A 284 -4.79 -2.84 25.50
N ASN A 285 -3.61 -3.27 25.98
CA ASN A 285 -3.07 -4.62 25.74
C ASN A 285 -3.06 -4.99 24.25
N TRP A 286 -2.74 -3.99 23.42
CA TRP A 286 -2.76 -4.02 21.97
C TRP A 286 -4.14 -4.24 21.33
N ASN A 287 -5.26 -4.19 22.05
CA ASN A 287 -6.59 -4.26 21.45
C ASN A 287 -6.84 -3.05 20.54
N LEU A 288 -6.81 -3.28 19.22
CA LEU A 288 -6.95 -2.22 18.22
C LEU A 288 -8.34 -1.57 18.29
N VAL A 289 -9.38 -2.37 18.47
CA VAL A 289 -10.77 -1.87 18.45
C VAL A 289 -11.04 -1.00 19.67
N ALA A 290 -10.53 -1.38 20.84
CA ALA A 290 -10.59 -0.54 22.04
C ALA A 290 -9.83 0.78 21.83
N ALA A 291 -8.62 0.73 21.24
CA ALA A 291 -7.86 1.94 20.92
C ALA A 291 -8.58 2.85 19.90
N VAL A 292 -9.24 2.28 18.89
CA VAL A 292 -10.06 3.02 17.91
C VAL A 292 -11.28 3.66 18.60
N SER A 293 -11.94 2.94 19.49
CA SER A 293 -13.07 3.47 20.27
C SER A 293 -12.62 4.62 21.19
N GLN A 294 -11.48 4.48 21.88
CA GLN A 294 -10.89 5.57 22.66
C GLN A 294 -10.55 6.78 21.78
N TRP A 295 -9.89 6.54 20.64
CA TRP A 295 -9.55 7.60 19.69
C TRP A 295 -10.78 8.38 19.19
N PHE A 296 -11.88 7.68 18.93
CA PHE A 296 -13.12 8.30 18.50
C PHE A 296 -13.78 9.10 19.62
N THR A 297 -13.81 8.58 20.85
CA THR A 297 -14.60 9.16 21.95
C THR A 297 -13.86 10.22 22.75
N GLN A 298 -12.59 10.02 23.02
CA GLN A 298 -11.76 10.89 23.87
C GLN A 298 -10.64 11.55 23.08
N GLY A 299 -10.19 10.90 22.00
CA GLY A 299 -8.92 11.22 21.38
C GLY A 299 -7.77 10.47 22.02
N ILE A 300 -6.58 10.59 21.42
CA ILE A 300 -5.34 10.00 21.96
C ILE A 300 -4.36 11.14 22.23
N PRO A 301 -3.94 11.39 23.48
CA PRO A 301 -3.03 12.49 23.76
C PRO A 301 -1.66 12.30 23.10
N PRO A 302 -1.02 13.39 22.61
CA PRO A 302 0.36 13.31 22.14
C PRO A 302 1.27 13.01 23.32
N VAL A 303 2.19 12.06 23.14
CA VAL A 303 3.17 11.64 24.15
C VAL A 303 4.56 11.91 23.60
N GLN A 304 5.34 12.72 24.33
CA GLN A 304 6.73 12.98 23.98
C GLN A 304 7.52 11.67 23.97
N ALA A 305 8.08 11.31 22.81
CA ALA A 305 8.91 10.12 22.73
C ALA A 305 10.24 10.34 23.49
N PRO A 306 10.81 9.29 24.11
CA PRO A 306 12.17 9.32 24.64
C PRO A 306 13.17 9.74 23.55
N SER A 307 14.25 10.41 23.94
CA SER A 307 15.32 10.85 23.02
C SER A 307 15.99 9.71 22.24
N SER A 308 15.88 8.47 22.73
CA SER A 308 16.36 7.27 22.06
C SER A 308 15.49 6.82 20.88
N VAL A 309 14.29 7.38 20.73
CA VAL A 309 13.38 7.08 19.63
C VAL A 309 13.74 7.95 18.43
N GLU A 310 14.03 7.30 17.31
CA GLU A 310 14.34 7.96 16.05
C GLU A 310 13.25 8.97 15.67
N HIS A 311 13.69 10.14 15.22
CA HIS A 311 12.83 11.24 14.78
C HIS A 311 11.78 11.65 15.83
N GLY A 312 12.07 11.49 17.13
CA GLY A 312 11.17 11.92 18.19
C GLY A 312 9.80 11.24 18.19
N GLY A 313 9.67 10.07 17.54
CA GLY A 313 8.40 9.36 17.47
C GLY A 313 7.40 9.90 16.44
N VAL A 314 7.84 10.77 15.53
CA VAL A 314 7.02 11.30 14.43
C VAL A 314 7.42 10.75 13.07
N ARG A 315 6.47 10.79 12.13
CA ARG A 315 6.64 10.39 10.73
C ARG A 315 7.40 11.45 9.93
N LEU A 316 7.90 11.02 8.78
CA LEU A 316 8.57 11.91 7.83
C LEU A 316 7.70 12.17 6.60
N ASN A 317 7.83 13.36 6.01
CA ASN A 317 7.22 13.67 4.73
C ASN A 317 8.05 13.11 3.55
N THR A 318 7.59 13.32 2.32
CA THR A 318 8.28 12.85 1.11
C THR A 318 9.68 13.44 0.91
N ASN A 319 9.99 14.53 1.61
CA ASN A 319 11.29 15.22 1.61
C ASN A 319 12.17 14.81 2.79
N LEU A 320 11.74 13.84 3.60
CA LEU A 320 12.41 13.38 4.82
C LEU A 320 12.48 14.42 5.94
N HIS A 321 11.64 15.45 5.90
CA HIS A 321 11.47 16.34 7.05
C HIS A 321 10.48 15.73 8.03
N GLN A 322 10.78 15.89 9.32
CA GLN A 322 9.88 15.50 10.39
C GLN A 322 8.58 16.28 10.27
N LEU A 323 7.47 15.57 10.34
CA LEU A 323 6.15 16.17 10.41
C LEU A 323 5.92 16.73 11.81
N PRO A 324 5.15 17.82 11.96
CA PRO A 324 4.89 18.41 13.26
C PRO A 324 4.15 17.42 14.17
N MET A 325 4.52 17.43 15.45
CA MET A 325 3.79 16.74 16.50
C MET A 325 2.41 17.39 16.64
N PRO A 326 1.31 16.62 16.70
CA PRO A 326 -0.02 17.20 16.90
C PRO A 326 -0.12 17.80 18.32
N THR A 327 -0.88 18.88 18.46
CA THR A 327 -1.22 19.46 19.77
C THR A 327 -2.31 18.64 20.46
N TRP A 328 -2.51 18.81 21.76
CA TRP A 328 -3.60 18.11 22.45
C TRP A 328 -4.97 18.43 21.83
N ASP A 329 -5.21 19.69 21.45
CA ASP A 329 -6.48 20.11 20.85
C ASP A 329 -6.71 19.46 19.47
N ASP A 330 -5.65 19.27 18.67
CA ASP A 330 -5.73 18.50 17.41
C ASP A 330 -6.12 17.03 17.65
N THR A 331 -5.80 16.50 18.82
CA THR A 331 -6.04 15.07 19.10
C THR A 331 -7.33 14.80 19.83
N ARG A 332 -7.88 15.81 20.51
CA ARG A 332 -9.08 15.72 21.33
C ARG A 332 -10.29 15.40 20.47
N SER A 333 -11.19 14.57 20.99
CA SER A 333 -12.47 14.34 20.33
C SER A 333 -13.55 15.30 20.83
N ALA A 334 -14.34 15.81 19.90
CA ALA A 334 -15.60 16.50 20.16
C ALA A 334 -16.83 15.58 19.96
N SER A 335 -16.62 14.30 19.65
CA SER A 335 -17.69 13.38 19.26
C SER A 335 -18.52 12.93 20.46
N SER A 336 -19.84 13.00 20.32
CA SER A 336 -20.80 12.40 21.26
C SER A 336 -21.01 10.91 20.94
N LEU A 337 -21.21 10.10 21.98
CA LEU A 337 -21.63 8.70 21.89
C LEU A 337 -23.15 8.53 21.71
N GLU A 338 -23.92 9.62 21.80
CA GLU A 338 -25.36 9.58 21.61
C GLU A 338 -25.73 9.07 20.20
N GLY A 339 -26.64 8.09 20.14
CA GLY A 339 -27.11 7.47 18.90
C GLY A 339 -26.19 6.39 18.31
N TRP A 340 -25.03 6.12 18.92
CA TRP A 340 -24.16 5.03 18.49
C TRP A 340 -24.57 3.68 19.08
N ALA A 341 -24.36 2.59 18.35
CA ALA A 341 -24.48 1.25 18.91
C ALA A 341 -23.42 1.03 19.99
N ILE A 342 -23.76 0.20 20.98
CA ILE A 342 -22.77 -0.32 21.93
C ILE A 342 -21.75 -1.13 21.14
N GLU A 343 -20.45 -0.91 21.41
CA GLU A 343 -19.39 -1.71 20.79
C GLU A 343 -19.59 -3.19 21.16
N PRO A 344 -19.81 -4.08 20.19
CA PRO A 344 -20.01 -5.49 20.50
C PRO A 344 -18.70 -6.08 21.05
N GLU A 345 -18.76 -6.93 22.06
CA GLU A 345 -17.56 -7.58 22.62
C GLU A 345 -16.90 -8.50 21.59
N GLU A 346 -17.71 -9.29 20.88
CA GLU A 346 -17.30 -10.12 19.75
C GLU A 346 -18.19 -9.82 18.54
N PHE A 347 -17.64 -9.85 17.32
CA PHE A 347 -18.51 -9.92 16.15
C PHE A 347 -19.18 -11.30 16.15
N ALA A 348 -20.48 -11.36 15.81
CA ALA A 348 -21.22 -12.61 15.76
C ALA A 348 -20.45 -13.63 14.90
N LYS A 349 -19.93 -14.68 15.55
CA LYS A 349 -19.39 -15.84 14.84
C LYS A 349 -20.60 -16.46 14.14
N PRO A 350 -20.52 -16.72 12.82
CA PRO A 350 -21.65 -17.32 12.12
C PRO A 350 -21.89 -18.65 12.83
N GLY A 351 -23.15 -18.90 13.23
CA GLY A 351 -23.52 -20.14 13.91
C GLY A 351 -22.84 -21.31 13.20
N GLU A 352 -22.14 -22.14 13.97
CA GLU A 352 -21.40 -23.32 13.53
C GLU A 352 -22.36 -24.32 12.89
N ALA A 353 -22.90 -23.99 11.72
CA ALA A 353 -23.43 -24.98 10.82
C ALA A 353 -22.21 -25.74 10.32
N ASP A 354 -22.18 -27.04 10.62
CA ASP A 354 -21.19 -28.08 10.29
C ASP A 354 -20.81 -28.15 8.80
N SER A 355 -20.37 -27.03 8.23
CA SER A 355 -19.82 -26.93 6.90
C SER A 355 -18.35 -27.23 7.04
N ASP A 356 -18.07 -28.53 7.08
CA ASP A 356 -16.82 -29.20 6.75
C ASP A 356 -15.73 -28.19 6.37
N SER A 357 -15.04 -27.72 7.42
CA SER A 357 -14.06 -26.66 7.40
C SER A 357 -12.85 -27.17 6.63
N SER A 358 -12.96 -27.17 5.29
CA SER A 358 -11.81 -27.02 4.43
C SER A 358 -11.12 -25.77 4.94
N SER A 359 -10.01 -26.00 5.64
CA SER A 359 -9.10 -24.99 6.11
C SER A 359 -8.67 -24.13 4.92
N GLU A 360 -9.43 -23.08 4.63
CA GLU A 360 -8.82 -21.81 4.30
C GLU A 360 -8.05 -21.41 5.56
N GLU A 361 -6.90 -22.08 5.75
CA GLU A 361 -5.78 -21.62 6.55
C GLU A 361 -5.70 -20.12 6.29
N GLY A 362 -6.15 -19.34 7.26
CA GLY A 362 -6.12 -17.89 7.20
C GLY A 362 -4.71 -17.52 6.82
N THR A 363 -4.53 -17.15 5.55
CA THR A 363 -3.26 -16.98 4.84
C THR A 363 -2.05 -17.03 5.76
N GLY A 364 -1.62 -18.25 6.12
CA GLY A 364 -0.36 -18.52 6.80
C GLY A 364 0.76 -18.32 5.80
N LEU A 365 0.86 -17.10 5.24
CA LEU A 365 1.60 -16.78 4.03
C LEU A 365 3.08 -16.49 4.32
N ILE A 366 3.66 -17.20 5.30
CA ILE A 366 5.07 -17.05 5.68
C ILE A 366 5.65 -18.43 6.00
N LYS A 367 6.11 -19.14 4.97
CA LYS A 367 7.18 -20.13 5.19
C LYS A 367 8.41 -19.38 5.70
N GLN A 368 8.83 -19.70 6.93
CA GLN A 368 9.78 -18.95 7.77
C GLN A 368 11.27 -19.12 7.41
N ASP A 369 11.64 -19.33 6.15
CA ASP A 369 13.08 -19.42 5.78
C ASP A 369 13.77 -18.04 5.64
N ARG A 370 13.14 -16.96 6.10
CA ARG A 370 13.67 -15.60 5.95
C ARG A 370 14.22 -15.08 7.28
N LYS A 371 15.49 -14.67 7.27
CA LYS A 371 16.19 -13.98 8.37
C LYS A 371 15.55 -12.64 8.81
N ARG A 372 14.58 -12.10 8.05
CA ARG A 372 13.94 -10.80 8.34
C ARG A 372 12.43 -11.00 8.56
N LEU A 373 11.95 -10.55 9.73
CA LEU A 373 10.52 -10.49 10.03
C LEU A 373 9.84 -9.47 9.10
N PRO A 374 8.66 -9.79 8.54
CA PRO A 374 7.94 -8.86 7.67
C PRO A 374 7.48 -7.62 8.44
N GLY A 375 7.34 -6.50 7.73
CA GLY A 375 6.74 -5.26 8.19
C GLY A 375 5.39 -4.98 7.54
N PHE A 376 4.63 -4.06 8.14
CA PHE A 376 3.28 -3.67 7.74
C PHE A 376 3.30 -2.28 7.14
N LEU A 377 2.83 -2.14 5.91
CA LEU A 377 2.85 -0.87 5.18
C LEU A 377 1.87 0.13 5.79
N ILE A 378 2.31 1.36 5.98
CA ILE A 378 1.45 2.51 6.27
C ILE A 378 1.01 3.09 4.93
N ASN A 379 -0.27 3.43 4.81
CA ASN A 379 -0.94 3.83 3.57
C ASN A 379 -0.75 2.78 2.46
N ALA A 380 -1.39 1.61 2.63
CA ALA A 380 -1.18 0.34 1.92
C ALA A 380 -1.42 0.33 0.39
N SER A 381 -1.34 1.47 -0.31
CA SER A 381 -1.48 1.51 -1.76
C SER A 381 -0.31 0.82 -2.46
N ARG A 382 -0.63 -0.36 -2.99
CA ARG A 382 0.21 -1.09 -3.96
C ARG A 382 0.00 -0.63 -5.40
N ALA A 383 -0.71 0.48 -5.60
CA ALA A 383 -0.91 1.05 -6.93
C ALA A 383 0.45 1.35 -7.56
N THR A 384 0.52 1.15 -8.88
CA THR A 384 1.70 1.51 -9.67
C THR A 384 1.59 2.97 -10.06
N ALA A 385 2.72 3.68 -10.03
CA ALA A 385 2.86 4.98 -10.66
C ALA A 385 2.48 4.85 -12.15
N LYS A 386 1.80 5.87 -12.68
CA LYS A 386 1.38 5.93 -14.08
C LYS A 386 2.02 7.14 -14.75
N LYS A 387 2.31 6.99 -16.04
CA LYS A 387 2.83 8.07 -16.87
C LYS A 387 1.85 9.25 -16.86
N GLY A 388 2.38 10.45 -16.65
CA GLY A 388 1.62 11.70 -16.59
C GLY A 388 0.78 11.91 -15.33
N MET A 389 0.74 10.94 -14.40
CA MET A 389 -0.05 11.04 -13.17
C MET A 389 0.87 11.27 -11.98
N ARG A 390 1.13 12.55 -11.67
CA ARG A 390 2.00 12.94 -10.57
C ARG A 390 1.43 12.47 -9.22
N ASN A 391 2.26 11.78 -8.45
CA ASN A 391 1.92 11.36 -7.10
C ASN A 391 3.18 11.22 -6.24
N ASN A 392 3.56 12.29 -5.55
CA ASN A 392 4.80 12.34 -4.79
C ASN A 392 4.83 11.33 -3.62
N SER A 393 3.67 10.88 -3.12
CA SER A 393 3.59 9.86 -2.07
C SER A 393 4.21 8.53 -2.50
N LEU A 394 4.31 8.28 -3.82
CA LEU A 394 4.90 7.05 -4.34
C LEU A 394 6.43 6.99 -4.18
N PHE A 395 7.10 8.10 -3.87
CA PHE A 395 8.53 8.12 -3.59
C PHE A 395 8.89 7.59 -2.20
N LEU A 396 7.92 7.48 -1.30
CA LEU A 396 8.11 7.01 0.05
C LEU A 396 7.34 5.70 0.27
N ILE A 397 7.97 4.77 0.97
CA ILE A 397 7.32 3.57 1.50
C ILE A 397 7.52 3.61 3.00
N GLU A 398 6.44 3.87 3.71
CA GLU A 398 6.40 3.87 5.17
C GLU A 398 5.91 2.51 5.67
N TYR A 399 6.46 2.02 6.77
CA TYR A 399 6.04 0.75 7.36
C TYR A 399 6.38 0.65 8.85
N ILE A 400 5.65 -0.20 9.55
CA ILE A 400 5.98 -0.63 10.92
C ILE A 400 6.61 -2.01 10.88
N SER A 401 7.75 -2.18 11.54
CA SER A 401 8.36 -3.49 11.75
C SER A 401 9.01 -3.54 13.12
N ARG A 402 8.79 -4.63 13.85
CA ARG A 402 9.31 -4.85 15.21
C ARG A 402 8.91 -3.71 16.16
N GLY A 403 7.68 -3.21 16.03
CA GLY A 403 7.13 -2.13 16.86
C GLY A 403 7.80 -0.76 16.67
N ARG A 404 8.53 -0.56 15.55
CA ARG A 404 9.19 0.70 15.19
C ARG A 404 8.73 1.18 13.81
N TYR A 405 8.73 2.50 13.63
CA TYR A 405 8.52 3.14 12.34
C TYR A 405 9.77 3.06 11.49
N TRP A 406 9.57 2.76 10.21
CA TRP A 406 10.62 2.72 9.19
C TRP A 406 10.09 3.37 7.92
N TYR A 407 11.02 3.86 7.11
CA TYR A 407 10.73 4.38 5.79
C TYR A 407 11.83 3.99 4.80
N ASN A 408 11.44 3.77 3.55
CA ASN A 408 12.35 3.65 2.43
C ASN A 408 11.97 4.70 1.40
N ARG A 409 12.95 5.47 0.95
CA ARG A 409 12.76 6.47 -0.10
C ARG A 409 13.31 5.97 -1.42
N PHE A 410 12.67 6.35 -2.52
CA PHE A 410 13.20 6.11 -3.84
C PHE A 410 14.40 7.03 -4.08
N GLU A 411 15.60 6.47 -3.90
CA GLU A 411 16.87 7.18 -4.06
C GLU A 411 17.65 6.70 -5.29
N GLN A 412 17.19 5.61 -5.93
CA GLN A 412 17.92 4.96 -7.01
C GLN A 412 17.79 5.74 -8.33
N GLN A 413 18.70 6.68 -8.53
CA GLN A 413 19.78 6.56 -9.52
C GLN A 413 20.78 7.71 -9.31
N ALA A 414 22.07 7.43 -9.51
CA ALA A 414 23.13 8.45 -9.54
C ALA A 414 22.90 9.54 -10.61
N ASN A 415 21.87 9.39 -11.44
CA ASN A 415 21.50 10.27 -12.53
C ASN A 415 20.09 10.88 -12.36
N LEU A 416 19.45 10.83 -11.18
CA LEU A 416 18.14 11.46 -10.97
C LEU A 416 18.11 12.47 -9.82
N LYS A 417 17.66 13.70 -10.12
CA LYS A 417 17.35 14.76 -9.16
C LYS A 417 15.84 14.81 -8.91
N TRP A 418 15.45 14.95 -7.65
CA TRP A 418 14.04 15.05 -7.27
C TRP A 418 13.63 16.52 -7.15
N PRO A 419 12.51 16.95 -7.77
CA PRO A 419 12.03 18.33 -7.63
C PRO A 419 11.76 18.68 -6.16
N GLY A 420 12.33 19.79 -5.67
CA GLY A 420 12.08 20.31 -4.32
C GLY A 420 12.81 19.57 -3.19
N VAL A 421 13.71 18.64 -3.52
CA VAL A 421 14.49 17.89 -2.54
C VAL A 421 15.91 18.42 -2.61
N GLY A 422 16.28 19.27 -1.65
CA GLY A 422 17.70 19.54 -1.42
C GLY A 422 18.35 18.22 -1.00
N PHE A 423 19.26 17.68 -1.80
CA PHE A 423 20.07 16.55 -1.34
C PHE A 423 20.96 17.06 -0.22
N PRO A 424 20.80 16.58 1.03
CA PRO A 424 21.66 17.02 2.11
C PRO A 424 23.12 16.72 1.76
N THR A 425 24.00 17.69 1.95
CA THR A 425 25.43 17.62 1.64
C THR A 425 26.21 16.67 2.58
N ALA A 426 25.51 15.99 3.50
CA ALA A 426 26.05 15.38 4.71
C ALA A 426 26.12 13.84 4.62
N PRO A 427 26.95 13.20 5.48
CA PRO A 427 27.62 11.93 5.18
C PRO A 427 26.76 10.74 5.62
N HIS A 428 26.06 10.13 4.68
CA HIS A 428 25.61 8.75 4.86
C HIS A 428 26.45 7.84 3.98
N GLY A 429 27.48 7.26 4.62
CA GLY A 429 28.20 6.06 4.23
C GLY A 429 28.62 5.97 2.76
N GLN A 430 29.82 6.45 2.45
CA GLN A 430 30.70 6.02 1.34
C GLN A 430 30.10 5.82 -0.07
N ASN A 431 28.90 6.30 -0.37
CA ASN A 431 28.49 6.43 -1.76
C ASN A 431 29.12 7.73 -2.29
N PRO A 432 29.97 7.67 -3.32
CA PRO A 432 30.52 8.87 -3.92
C PRO A 432 29.36 9.79 -4.27
N LYS A 433 29.48 11.09 -3.92
CA LYS A 433 28.48 12.09 -4.29
C LYS A 433 28.23 11.91 -5.79
N PRO A 434 27.02 11.54 -6.23
CA PRO A 434 26.76 11.45 -7.65
C PRO A 434 27.04 12.84 -8.22
N ASP A 435 27.81 12.86 -9.29
CA ASP A 435 28.15 14.07 -10.02
C ASP A 435 26.85 14.81 -10.36
N GLN A 436 26.61 15.94 -9.70
CA GLN A 436 25.32 16.65 -9.80
C GLN A 436 25.05 17.09 -11.24
N SER A 437 26.10 17.28 -12.05
CA SER A 437 25.99 17.60 -13.48
C SER A 437 25.30 16.49 -14.30
N LYS A 438 25.30 15.25 -13.79
CA LYS A 438 24.70 14.08 -14.45
C LYS A 438 23.30 13.73 -13.93
N LEU A 439 22.80 14.45 -12.92
CA LEU A 439 21.47 14.22 -12.37
C LEU A 439 20.39 14.90 -13.23
N VAL A 440 19.51 14.10 -13.81
CA VAL A 440 18.33 14.52 -14.58
C VAL A 440 17.13 14.64 -13.65
N GLU A 441 16.30 15.67 -13.78
CA GLU A 441 15.11 15.76 -12.92
C GLU A 441 14.10 14.63 -13.22
N PHE A 442 13.54 14.02 -12.17
CA PHE A 442 12.53 13.00 -12.36
C PHE A 442 11.30 13.58 -13.03
N ASP A 443 10.80 12.85 -14.02
CA ASP A 443 9.75 13.29 -14.91
C ASP A 443 8.66 12.23 -14.94
N TRP A 444 7.47 12.63 -14.48
CA TRP A 444 6.29 11.77 -14.47
C TRP A 444 5.78 11.45 -15.88
N THR A 445 6.12 12.27 -16.88
CA THR A 445 5.77 12.03 -18.27
C THR A 445 6.74 11.06 -18.95
N ASN A 446 7.91 10.79 -18.36
CA ASN A 446 8.86 9.82 -18.87
C ASN A 446 8.55 8.40 -18.35
N GLN A 447 8.15 7.50 -19.26
CA GLN A 447 7.80 6.12 -18.91
C GLN A 447 8.96 5.37 -18.23
N ARG A 448 10.21 5.64 -18.64
CA ARG A 448 11.40 4.98 -18.08
C ARG A 448 11.60 5.35 -16.61
N HIS A 449 11.39 6.63 -16.28
CA HIS A 449 11.46 7.13 -14.90
C HIS A 449 10.38 6.46 -14.02
N VAL A 450 9.15 6.41 -14.52
CA VAL A 450 8.02 5.74 -13.87
C VAL A 450 8.26 4.23 -13.68
N ASP A 451 8.85 3.56 -14.67
CA ASP A 451 9.18 2.13 -14.59
C ASP A 451 10.25 1.85 -13.54
N TRP A 452 11.27 2.71 -13.42
CA TRP A 452 12.26 2.62 -12.35
C TRP A 452 11.64 2.76 -10.97
N LEU A 453 10.78 3.77 -10.78
CA LEU A 453 10.04 3.96 -9.54
C LEU A 453 9.19 2.72 -9.21
N ASN A 454 8.43 2.21 -10.18
CA ASN A 454 7.58 1.03 -10.00
C ASN A 454 8.38 -0.24 -9.69
N ASN A 455 9.54 -0.44 -10.32
CA ASN A 455 10.42 -1.56 -10.05
C ASN A 455 11.02 -1.48 -8.65
N TRP A 456 11.50 -0.30 -8.25
CA TRP A 456 11.95 -0.07 -6.88
C TRP A 456 10.83 -0.29 -5.86
N ARG A 457 9.63 0.27 -6.09
CA ARG A 457 8.48 0.09 -5.19
C ARG A 457 8.14 -1.39 -5.04
N ARG A 458 8.08 -2.13 -6.14
CA ARG A 458 7.81 -3.57 -6.14
C ARG A 458 8.84 -4.31 -5.28
N GLN A 459 10.12 -4.09 -5.54
CA GLN A 459 11.20 -4.74 -4.78
C GLN A 459 11.16 -4.38 -3.29
N ASN A 460 10.93 -3.11 -2.95
CA ASN A 460 10.88 -2.68 -1.55
C ASN A 460 9.64 -3.19 -0.84
N CYS A 461 8.46 -3.11 -1.44
CA CYS A 461 7.25 -3.71 -0.88
C CYS A 461 7.44 -5.21 -0.65
N ASP A 462 8.04 -5.94 -1.58
CA ASP A 462 8.29 -7.39 -1.45
C ASP A 462 9.34 -7.69 -0.34
N ARG A 463 10.37 -6.82 -0.18
CA ARG A 463 11.36 -6.92 0.91
C ARG A 463 10.75 -6.62 2.28
N VAL A 464 9.94 -5.57 2.37
CA VAL A 464 9.31 -5.10 3.61
C VAL A 464 8.25 -6.09 4.05
N THR A 465 7.26 -6.36 3.21
CA THR A 465 6.11 -7.19 3.59
C THR A 465 6.42 -8.67 3.65
N GLY A 466 7.52 -9.09 3.03
CA GLY A 466 7.84 -10.50 2.86
C GLY A 466 6.87 -11.26 1.95
N LEU A 467 5.78 -10.65 1.49
CA LEU A 467 4.74 -11.28 0.70
C LEU A 467 5.27 -11.58 -0.70
N LYS A 468 5.51 -12.85 -0.99
CA LYS A 468 5.79 -13.30 -2.35
C LYS A 468 4.49 -13.19 -3.14
N LYS A 469 4.40 -12.21 -4.04
CA LYS A 469 3.21 -12.03 -4.91
C LYS A 469 2.93 -13.21 -5.84
N ARG A 470 3.94 -14.05 -6.07
CA ARG A 470 3.81 -15.27 -6.86
C ARG A 470 4.13 -16.43 -5.94
N ALA A 471 3.27 -17.44 -5.96
CA ALA A 471 3.64 -18.76 -5.49
C ALA A 471 4.98 -19.14 -6.13
N GLU A 472 5.83 -19.82 -5.37
CA GLU A 472 7.10 -20.28 -5.89
C GLU A 472 6.85 -21.09 -7.16
N ALA A 473 7.56 -20.76 -8.23
CA ALA A 473 7.39 -21.47 -9.49
C ALA A 473 7.68 -22.96 -9.22
N GLN A 474 6.69 -23.82 -9.45
CA GLN A 474 6.85 -25.25 -9.27
C GLN A 474 7.97 -25.74 -10.19
N LYS A 475 8.97 -26.43 -9.63
CA LYS A 475 10.09 -26.99 -10.39
C LYS A 475 9.57 -27.96 -11.45
N TRP A 476 10.15 -27.92 -12.64
CA TRP A 476 9.83 -28.85 -13.72
C TRP A 476 10.44 -30.22 -13.40
N SER A 477 9.63 -31.27 -13.45
CA SER A 477 10.11 -32.66 -13.31
C SER A 477 10.73 -33.15 -14.61
N GLU A 478 11.58 -34.17 -14.53
CA GLU A 478 12.19 -34.78 -15.71
C GLU A 478 11.14 -35.35 -16.67
N GLU A 479 10.07 -35.95 -16.14
CA GLU A 479 8.92 -36.42 -16.92
C GLU A 479 8.23 -35.30 -17.70
N GLU A 480 8.05 -34.14 -17.07
CA GLU A 480 7.49 -32.96 -17.74
C GLU A 480 8.40 -32.48 -18.88
N LEU A 481 9.72 -32.47 -18.65
CA LEU A 481 10.69 -32.06 -19.68
C LEU A 481 10.74 -33.05 -20.84
N GLN A 482 10.68 -34.35 -20.56
CA GLN A 482 10.60 -35.39 -21.58
C GLN A 482 9.31 -35.27 -22.39
N PHE A 483 8.18 -35.04 -21.73
CA PHE A 483 6.91 -34.84 -22.45
C PHE A 483 6.94 -33.64 -23.39
N LEU A 484 7.60 -32.53 -23.00
CA LEU A 484 7.82 -31.39 -23.90
C LEU A 484 8.73 -31.70 -25.08
N TYR A 485 9.71 -32.58 -24.87
CA TYR A 485 10.56 -33.08 -25.95
C TYR A 485 9.74 -33.93 -26.92
N ASP A 486 8.93 -34.86 -26.42
CA ASP A 486 8.08 -35.73 -27.23
C ASP A 486 7.07 -34.93 -28.06
N LEU A 487 6.43 -33.92 -27.47
CA LEU A 487 5.55 -33.00 -28.21
C LEU A 487 6.30 -32.26 -29.33
N SER A 488 7.55 -31.85 -29.09
CA SER A 488 8.39 -31.19 -30.10
C SER A 488 8.76 -32.15 -31.25
N ALA A 489 9.04 -33.42 -30.93
CA ALA A 489 9.31 -34.46 -31.90
C ALA A 489 8.07 -34.77 -32.75
N GLU A 490 6.92 -34.96 -32.10
CA GLU A 490 5.64 -35.22 -32.76
C GLU A 490 5.29 -34.12 -33.78
N LEU A 491 5.52 -32.85 -33.43
CA LEU A 491 5.27 -31.74 -34.36
C LEU A 491 6.23 -31.75 -35.55
N LEU A 492 7.52 -32.03 -35.32
CA LEU A 492 8.49 -32.14 -36.41
C LEU A 492 8.10 -33.26 -37.37
N ASP A 493 7.72 -34.42 -36.84
CA ASP A 493 7.26 -35.57 -37.62
C ASP A 493 5.98 -35.26 -38.39
N LYS A 494 5.04 -34.51 -37.78
CA LYS A 494 3.83 -34.05 -38.46
C LYS A 494 4.17 -33.14 -39.65
N LYS A 495 5.08 -32.18 -39.48
CA LYS A 495 5.52 -31.29 -40.57
C LYS A 495 6.24 -32.04 -41.69
N LYS A 496 7.08 -33.03 -41.33
CA LYS A 496 7.72 -33.92 -42.31
C LYS A 496 6.69 -34.72 -43.10
N LYS A 497 5.64 -35.24 -42.45
CA LYS A 497 4.55 -35.98 -43.12
C LYS A 497 3.73 -35.07 -44.04
N GLU A 498 3.48 -33.83 -43.64
CA GLU A 498 2.77 -32.83 -44.45
C GLU A 498 3.60 -32.37 -45.67
N SER A 499 4.93 -32.44 -45.60
CA SER A 499 5.83 -32.01 -46.68
C SER A 499 7.01 -32.98 -46.85
N PRO A 500 6.75 -34.19 -47.39
CA PRO A 500 7.75 -35.28 -47.41
C PRO A 500 8.93 -35.04 -48.36
N HIS A 501 8.81 -34.07 -49.27
CA HIS A 501 9.85 -33.70 -50.23
C HIS A 501 10.90 -32.73 -49.67
N LEU A 502 10.67 -32.16 -48.48
CA LEU A 502 11.58 -31.22 -47.85
C LEU A 502 12.48 -31.94 -46.82
N PRO A 503 13.80 -31.68 -46.80
CA PRO A 503 14.69 -32.25 -45.80
C PRO A 503 14.37 -31.70 -44.41
N GLU A 504 14.71 -32.47 -43.36
CA GLU A 504 14.44 -32.11 -41.96
C GLU A 504 14.93 -30.70 -41.58
N ASP A 505 16.12 -30.32 -42.06
CA ASP A 505 16.72 -29.01 -41.81
C ASP A 505 15.84 -27.84 -42.26
N HIS A 506 14.96 -28.04 -43.25
CA HIS A 506 14.05 -26.98 -43.71
C HIS A 506 12.99 -26.60 -42.67
N PHE A 507 12.64 -27.53 -41.76
CA PHE A 507 11.67 -27.28 -40.70
C PHE A 507 12.31 -26.68 -39.43
N LEU A 508 13.64 -26.55 -39.40
CA LEU A 508 14.41 -26.03 -38.28
C LEU A 508 14.87 -24.59 -38.58
N PRO A 509 14.68 -23.61 -37.66
CA PRO A 509 14.15 -23.73 -36.31
C PRO A 509 12.66 -24.03 -36.28
N LEU A 510 12.24 -24.98 -35.43
CA LEU A 510 10.84 -25.40 -35.35
C LEU A 510 9.96 -24.23 -34.88
N ARG A 511 9.12 -23.69 -35.78
CA ARG A 511 8.17 -22.60 -35.51
C ARG A 511 6.77 -23.12 -35.17
N PHE A 512 6.05 -22.37 -34.33
CA PHE A 512 4.75 -22.75 -33.77
C PHE A 512 3.69 -21.70 -34.03
N ASP A 513 2.56 -22.15 -34.53
CA ASP A 513 1.34 -21.37 -34.58
C ASP A 513 0.68 -21.30 -33.20
N LYS A 514 -0.23 -20.33 -33.03
CA LYS A 514 -0.91 -20.10 -31.75
C LYS A 514 -1.72 -21.32 -31.31
N ASP A 515 -2.31 -22.03 -32.26
CA ASP A 515 -3.19 -23.17 -32.00
C ASP A 515 -2.43 -24.39 -31.48
N ILE A 516 -1.25 -24.67 -32.03
CA ILE A 516 -0.38 -25.76 -31.55
C ILE A 516 0.05 -25.51 -30.11
N LYS A 517 0.41 -24.27 -29.79
CA LYS A 517 0.82 -23.90 -28.43
C LYS A 517 -0.34 -24.05 -27.43
N GLU A 518 -1.57 -23.79 -27.85
CA GLU A 518 -2.77 -23.99 -27.04
C GLU A 518 -3.09 -25.48 -26.85
N ASP A 519 -3.03 -26.27 -27.92
CA ASP A 519 -3.14 -27.74 -27.85
C ASP A 519 -2.13 -28.35 -26.88
N TRP A 520 -0.86 -27.93 -26.98
CA TRP A 520 0.19 -28.39 -26.06
C TRP A 520 -0.11 -28.03 -24.62
N ARG A 521 -0.65 -26.82 -24.36
CA ARG A 521 -1.08 -26.42 -23.01
C ARG A 521 -2.15 -27.36 -22.47
N VAL A 522 -3.17 -27.66 -23.28
CA VAL A 522 -4.26 -28.56 -22.91
C VAL A 522 -3.71 -29.98 -22.64
N ARG A 523 -2.93 -30.55 -23.57
CA ARG A 523 -2.33 -31.88 -23.42
C ARG A 523 -1.41 -31.97 -22.21
N PHE A 524 -0.59 -30.95 -21.97
CA PHE A 524 0.31 -30.88 -20.82
C PHE A 524 -0.46 -30.84 -19.51
N ASN A 525 -1.46 -29.96 -19.39
CA ASN A 525 -2.24 -29.84 -18.17
C ASN A 525 -3.11 -31.08 -17.93
N ASN A 526 -3.68 -31.69 -18.98
CA ASN A 526 -4.41 -32.96 -18.84
C ASN A 526 -3.55 -34.09 -18.27
N ARG A 527 -2.25 -34.11 -18.61
CA ARG A 527 -1.33 -35.15 -18.11
C ARG A 527 -0.84 -34.89 -16.69
N PHE A 528 -0.50 -33.65 -16.36
CA PHE A 528 0.24 -33.35 -15.13
C PHE A 528 -0.57 -32.64 -14.05
N ARG A 529 -1.68 -31.97 -14.37
CA ARG A 529 -2.48 -31.23 -13.38
C ARG A 529 -2.92 -32.16 -12.24
N GLY A 530 -2.80 -31.68 -11.00
CA GLY A 530 -3.21 -32.41 -9.80
C GLY A 530 -2.23 -33.50 -9.36
N THR A 531 -1.27 -33.90 -10.20
CA THR A 531 -0.26 -34.90 -9.84
C THR A 531 0.77 -34.32 -8.87
N VAL A 532 1.28 -35.15 -7.96
CA VAL A 532 2.37 -34.80 -7.04
C VAL A 532 3.67 -35.32 -7.63
N GLN A 533 4.53 -34.40 -8.08
CA GLN A 533 5.77 -34.73 -8.78
C GLN A 533 6.92 -34.99 -7.78
N PRO A 534 7.94 -35.78 -8.14
CA PRO A 534 9.08 -36.06 -7.26
C PRO A 534 9.73 -34.78 -6.71
N GLY A 535 9.89 -34.71 -5.39
CA GLY A 535 10.46 -33.55 -4.69
C GLY A 535 9.53 -32.34 -4.55
N CYS A 536 8.24 -32.45 -4.91
CA CYS A 536 7.23 -31.43 -4.67
C CYS A 536 6.20 -31.93 -3.64
N SER A 537 5.87 -31.11 -2.64
CA SER A 537 4.84 -31.44 -1.65
C SER A 537 3.43 -31.02 -2.07
N GLN A 538 3.31 -30.20 -3.12
CA GLN A 538 2.04 -29.64 -3.59
C GLN A 538 1.66 -30.25 -4.95
N PRO A 539 0.36 -30.50 -5.19
CA PRO A 539 -0.11 -30.95 -6.49
C PRO A 539 0.20 -29.93 -7.57
N ARG A 540 0.44 -30.40 -8.80
CA ARG A 540 0.82 -29.56 -9.91
C ARG A 540 -0.35 -28.66 -10.35
N LEU A 541 -0.07 -27.37 -10.50
CA LEU A 541 -1.00 -26.38 -11.03
C LEU A 541 -0.93 -26.33 -12.56
N ASP A 542 -2.00 -25.81 -13.17
CA ASP A 542 -2.06 -25.59 -14.62
C ASP A 542 -0.90 -24.68 -15.07
N ARG A 543 -0.15 -25.14 -16.07
CA ARG A 543 0.89 -24.34 -16.73
C ARG A 543 0.27 -23.46 -17.79
N GLU A 544 0.72 -22.22 -17.84
CA GLU A 544 0.39 -21.32 -18.93
C GLU A 544 1.18 -21.68 -20.20
N GLN A 545 0.61 -21.35 -21.36
CA GLN A 545 1.26 -21.46 -22.67
C GLN A 545 2.64 -20.79 -22.69
N SER A 546 2.76 -19.61 -22.05
CA SER A 546 4.00 -18.85 -21.92
C SER A 546 5.07 -19.61 -21.13
N ALA A 547 4.69 -20.30 -20.05
CA ALA A 547 5.59 -21.08 -19.20
C ALA A 547 6.13 -22.30 -19.93
N ILE A 548 5.28 -23.01 -20.69
CA ILE A 548 5.66 -24.15 -21.52
C ILE A 548 6.68 -23.73 -22.59
N MET A 549 6.39 -22.66 -23.32
CA MET A 549 7.30 -22.15 -24.37
C MET A 549 8.62 -21.63 -23.78
N THR A 550 8.58 -20.98 -22.62
CA THR A 550 9.78 -20.54 -21.90
C THR A 550 10.63 -21.74 -21.48
N GLN A 551 10.01 -22.80 -20.93
CA GLN A 551 10.74 -23.98 -20.51
C GLN A 551 11.39 -24.69 -21.70
N ARG A 552 10.71 -24.74 -22.84
CA ARG A 552 11.26 -25.28 -24.08
C ARG A 552 12.56 -24.59 -24.50
N ALA A 553 12.62 -23.26 -24.41
CA ALA A 553 13.83 -22.47 -24.69
C ALA A 553 14.93 -22.62 -23.63
N ARG A 554 14.63 -23.25 -22.49
CA ARG A 554 15.53 -23.50 -21.36
C ARG A 554 16.00 -24.95 -21.25
N THR A 555 15.47 -25.86 -22.08
CA THR A 555 15.86 -27.26 -22.12
C THR A 555 16.88 -27.49 -23.24
N ARG A 556 18.15 -27.73 -22.91
CA ARG A 556 19.24 -27.90 -23.89
C ARG A 556 18.92 -28.95 -24.96
N ALA A 557 18.46 -30.13 -24.56
CA ALA A 557 18.09 -31.21 -25.49
C ALA A 557 17.07 -30.76 -26.56
N ILE A 558 16.11 -29.91 -26.19
CA ILE A 558 15.13 -29.36 -27.13
C ILE A 558 15.76 -28.27 -27.99
N VAL A 559 16.53 -27.36 -27.37
CA VAL A 559 17.25 -26.29 -28.07
C VAL A 559 18.15 -26.84 -29.17
N ASP A 560 18.96 -27.84 -28.85
CA ASP A 560 19.96 -28.40 -29.75
C ASP A 560 19.31 -29.22 -30.87
N ARG A 561 18.35 -30.09 -30.54
CA ARG A 561 17.66 -30.96 -31.51
C ARG A 561 16.78 -30.18 -32.47
N PHE A 562 16.00 -29.22 -31.96
CA PHE A 562 14.98 -28.52 -32.74
C PHE A 562 15.38 -27.08 -33.12
N ARG A 563 16.66 -26.74 -32.94
CA ARG A 563 17.27 -25.40 -33.17
C ARG A 563 16.43 -24.26 -32.60
N VAL A 564 15.91 -24.43 -31.40
CA VAL A 564 15.08 -23.42 -30.73
C VAL A 564 15.96 -22.26 -30.31
N LYS A 565 15.46 -21.02 -30.41
CA LYS A 565 16.18 -19.87 -29.84
C LYS A 565 16.33 -20.05 -28.33
N ALA A 566 17.56 -20.29 -27.90
CA ALA A 566 17.91 -20.50 -26.50
C ALA A 566 17.63 -19.25 -25.64
N ASP A 567 17.21 -19.46 -24.39
CA ASP A 567 17.22 -18.42 -23.36
C ASP A 567 18.65 -18.21 -22.86
N VAL A 568 19.41 -17.36 -23.58
CA VAL A 568 20.84 -17.11 -23.34
C VAL A 568 21.10 -16.65 -21.91
N ASP A 569 20.23 -15.80 -21.36
CA ASP A 569 20.38 -15.28 -19.99
C ASP A 569 20.17 -16.36 -18.94
N TYR A 570 19.26 -17.31 -19.20
CA TYR A 570 19.06 -18.46 -18.32
C TYR A 570 20.28 -19.38 -18.30
N PHE A 571 20.82 -19.73 -19.46
CA PHE A 571 22.01 -20.59 -19.51
C PHE A 571 23.24 -19.91 -18.91
N LYS A 572 23.47 -18.62 -19.19
CA LYS A 572 24.52 -17.84 -18.52
C LYS A 572 24.39 -17.88 -16.99
N LYS A 573 23.17 -17.77 -16.46
CA LYS A 573 22.92 -17.87 -15.00
C LYS A 573 23.20 -19.28 -14.46
N ILE A 574 22.81 -20.33 -15.18
CA ILE A 574 23.11 -21.72 -14.79
C ILE A 574 24.61 -21.97 -14.79
N ASP A 575 25.30 -21.57 -15.85
CA ASP A 575 26.74 -21.79 -16.00
C ASP A 575 27.51 -21.00 -14.94
N ALA A 576 27.11 -19.75 -14.65
CA ALA A 576 27.66 -18.97 -13.55
C ALA A 576 27.40 -19.62 -12.17
N ALA A 577 26.21 -20.15 -11.93
CA ALA A 577 25.88 -20.82 -10.67
C ALA A 577 26.61 -22.15 -10.51
N LYS A 578 26.82 -22.89 -11.60
CA LYS A 578 27.63 -24.11 -11.62
C LYS A 578 29.09 -23.79 -11.32
N LYS A 579 29.66 -22.79 -12.00
CA LYS A 579 31.02 -22.32 -11.73
C LYS A 579 31.21 -21.88 -10.28
N ALA A 580 30.27 -21.10 -9.73
CA ALA A 580 30.33 -20.67 -8.32
C ALA A 580 30.28 -21.85 -7.34
N ARG A 581 29.57 -22.94 -7.65
CA ARG A 581 29.56 -24.15 -6.84
C ARG A 581 30.86 -24.95 -6.96
N GLU A 582 31.43 -25.02 -8.16
CA GLU A 582 32.73 -25.65 -8.40
C GLU A 582 33.85 -24.89 -7.67
N ASP A 583 33.85 -23.56 -7.76
CA ASP A 583 34.79 -22.69 -7.04
C ASP A 583 34.65 -22.86 -5.52
N ALA A 584 33.42 -22.87 -4.98
CA ALA A 584 33.17 -23.09 -3.56
C ALA A 584 33.54 -24.52 -3.10
N ALA A 585 33.37 -25.53 -3.96
CA ALA A 585 33.77 -26.90 -3.66
C ALA A 585 35.30 -27.08 -3.69
N ALA A 586 35.99 -26.40 -4.60
CA ALA A 586 37.46 -26.38 -4.65
C ALA A 586 38.05 -25.69 -3.40
N GLU A 587 37.47 -24.55 -2.99
CA GLU A 587 37.86 -23.85 -1.76
C GLU A 587 37.63 -24.73 -0.51
N ALA A 588 36.49 -25.41 -0.43
CA ALA A 588 36.19 -26.33 0.66
C ALA A 588 37.12 -27.56 0.71
N ARG A 589 37.70 -27.96 -0.43
CA ARG A 589 38.70 -29.05 -0.50
C ARG A 589 40.10 -28.62 -0.07
N GLY A 590 40.31 -27.34 0.26
CA GLY A 590 41.63 -26.85 0.67
C GLY A 590 42.63 -26.80 -0.49
N GLU A 591 42.17 -26.91 -1.74
CA GLU A 591 42.92 -26.49 -2.92
C GLU A 591 42.98 -24.96 -2.88
N LYS A 592 43.80 -24.41 -1.97
CA LYS A 592 44.32 -23.06 -2.12
C LYS A 592 45.00 -23.06 -3.47
N ARG A 593 44.31 -22.53 -4.49
CA ARG A 593 44.98 -21.98 -5.66
C ARG A 593 46.01 -21.01 -5.09
N SER A 594 47.26 -21.45 -5.01
CA SER A 594 48.41 -20.57 -5.12
C SER A 594 48.19 -19.86 -6.44
N ARG A 595 47.46 -18.75 -6.37
CA ARG A 595 47.40 -17.75 -7.42
C ARG A 595 48.79 -17.15 -7.37
N GLU A 596 49.73 -17.87 -7.97
CA GLU A 596 51.05 -17.37 -8.29
C GLU A 596 50.77 -16.12 -9.12
N HIS A 597 51.04 -15.02 -8.44
CA HIS A 597 51.04 -13.68 -8.95
C HIS A 597 52.27 -13.62 -9.84
N GLU A 598 52.17 -14.15 -11.06
CA GLU A 598 53.07 -13.78 -12.14
C GLU A 598 52.71 -12.35 -12.53
N ASP A 599 53.19 -11.40 -11.72
CA ASP A 599 53.53 -10.06 -12.18
C ASP A 599 54.72 -10.20 -13.13
N ASP A 600 54.44 -10.62 -14.36
CA ASP A 600 55.38 -10.48 -15.48
C ASP A 600 55.37 -9.01 -15.89
N ASN A 601 56.19 -8.26 -15.15
CA ASN A 601 56.59 -6.90 -15.45
C ASN A 601 57.71 -6.97 -16.51
N SER A 602 57.36 -7.27 -17.76
CA SER A 602 58.22 -7.09 -18.92
C SER A 602 57.87 -5.78 -19.62
N ASP A 603 58.46 -4.73 -19.05
CA ASP A 603 58.91 -3.51 -19.73
C ASP A 603 59.93 -3.92 -20.80
N ASP A 604 59.54 -3.94 -22.08
CA ASP A 604 60.50 -3.82 -23.18
C ASP A 604 59.83 -3.40 -24.51
N GLY A 605 60.52 -2.51 -25.24
CA GLY A 605 60.49 -2.54 -26.71
C GLY A 605 59.47 -1.70 -27.44
N VAL A 606 59.69 -0.38 -27.44
CA VAL A 606 59.35 0.50 -28.57
C VAL A 606 59.97 -0.08 -29.85
N LEU A 607 59.16 -0.40 -30.86
CA LEU A 607 59.61 -0.51 -32.24
C LEU A 607 58.48 -0.06 -33.17
N GLU A 608 58.69 1.13 -33.72
CA GLU A 608 58.02 1.64 -34.91
C GLU A 608 58.14 0.62 -36.04
N THR A 609 56.99 0.21 -36.57
CA THR A 609 56.92 -0.29 -37.95
C THR A 609 55.82 0.47 -38.65
N ASP A 610 56.27 1.46 -39.43
CA ASP A 610 55.62 1.92 -40.64
C ASP A 610 55.22 0.71 -41.50
N SER A 611 53.95 0.66 -41.88
CA SER A 611 53.54 0.02 -43.13
C SER A 611 52.29 0.71 -43.64
N GLU A 612 52.53 1.44 -44.73
CA GLU A 612 51.56 2.05 -45.63
C GLU A 612 50.60 1.02 -46.24
N ASP A 613 49.46 1.56 -46.72
CA ASP A 613 48.64 1.06 -47.82
C ASP A 613 47.88 -0.29 -47.70
N GLU A 614 46.54 -0.20 -47.62
CA GLU A 614 45.67 -0.38 -48.78
C GLU A 614 44.17 -0.39 -48.36
N ASP A 615 43.48 0.64 -48.83
CA ASP A 615 42.29 0.52 -49.68
C ASP A 615 41.23 -0.57 -49.36
N SER A 616 40.08 -0.17 -48.79
CA SER A 616 38.79 -0.48 -49.44
C SER A 616 37.63 0.27 -48.79
N HIS A 617 37.18 1.28 -49.51
CA HIS A 617 35.83 1.82 -49.47
C HIS A 617 34.76 0.72 -49.51
N LYS A 618 33.76 0.79 -48.62
CA LYS A 618 32.35 0.66 -49.04
C LYS A 618 31.39 1.35 -48.08
N ASP A 619 31.25 2.63 -48.38
CA ASP A 619 30.10 3.45 -48.05
C ASP A 619 28.90 3.00 -48.90
N LYS A 620 27.76 2.69 -48.29
CA LYS A 620 26.47 2.56 -48.99
C LYS A 620 25.39 3.27 -48.19
N ARG A 621 25.34 4.59 -48.40
CA ARG A 621 24.10 5.38 -48.37
C ARG A 621 23.12 4.84 -49.43
N ALA A 622 21.87 4.64 -49.03
CA ALA A 622 20.74 4.56 -49.95
C ALA A 622 19.84 5.79 -49.73
N ARG A 623 19.94 6.71 -50.68
CA ARG A 623 18.98 7.73 -51.12
C ARG A 623 18.64 7.24 -52.54
N THR A 624 17.40 7.05 -52.98
CA THR A 624 16.39 8.06 -53.35
C THR A 624 15.14 7.34 -53.83
N GLY A 625 14.01 8.06 -53.84
CA GLY A 625 12.77 7.68 -54.51
C GLY A 625 11.77 8.83 -54.39
N GLU A 626 12.13 9.96 -55.00
CA GLU A 626 11.19 10.97 -55.47
C GLU A 626 10.76 10.57 -56.89
N ASP A 627 9.48 10.78 -57.18
CA ASP A 627 8.84 11.03 -58.49
C ASP A 627 7.32 11.04 -58.18
N GLU A 628 6.46 11.92 -58.67
CA GLU A 628 6.56 13.20 -59.37
C GLU A 628 5.12 13.76 -59.39
N ASP A 629 5.01 15.05 -59.70
CA ASP A 629 3.81 15.89 -59.73
C ASP A 629 2.67 15.42 -60.64
N LYS A 630 1.43 15.89 -60.34
CA LYS A 630 0.62 16.73 -61.25
C LYS A 630 -0.76 17.12 -60.69
N GLU A 631 -1.02 18.43 -60.82
CA GLU A 631 -2.30 19.19 -60.84
C GLU A 631 -3.23 19.21 -59.61
#